data_AF-A0A3C0BR02-F1
#
_entry.id   AF-A0A3C0BR02-F1
#
_cell.length_a   1.000
_cell.length_b   1.000
_cell.length_c   1.000
_cell.angle_alpha   90.00
_cell.angle_beta   90.00
_cell.angle_gamma   90.00
#
_symmetry.space_group_name_H-M   'P 1'
#
loop_
_entity.id
_entity.type
_entity.pdbx_description
1 polymer ?
#
loop_
_entity_poly.entity_id
_entity_poly.type
_entity_poly.pdbx_seq_one_letter_code
_entity_poly.pdbx_strand_id
1 'polypeptide(L)'
;MLVLLDHRGLSSHGTKRAIRHAHELDRPRLVLDLGEEGDIDRAVPWLSDSHQAQLAVCIAGPRESEAPGIYAAATPFLRAVLDRVKLRERENQNAQKQDK
;
A
#
# COMPACT_ATOMS: atom_id res chain seq x y z
N MET A 1 -1.71 -4.18 6.07
CA MET A 1 -2.38 -2.88 5.93
C MET A 1 -1.44 -1.89 5.28
N LEU A 2 -1.89 -1.27 4.18
CA LEU A 2 -1.19 -0.17 3.54
C LEU A 2 -1.75 1.15 4.07
N VAL A 3 -0.89 2.08 4.46
CA VAL A 3 -1.29 3.40 4.95
C VAL A 3 -0.69 4.46 4.04
N LEU A 4 -1.55 5.29 3.46
CA LEU A 4 -1.16 6.39 2.57
C LEU A 4 -1.33 7.71 3.31
N LEU A 5 -0.24 8.47 3.40
CA LEU A 5 -0.17 9.79 3.99
C LEU A 5 0.17 10.82 2.90
N ASP A 6 0.00 12.10 3.21
CA ASP A 6 0.63 13.18 2.44
C ASP A 6 1.81 13.75 3.22
N HIS A 7 2.44 14.80 2.68
CA HIS A 7 3.55 15.54 3.29
C HIS A 7 3.30 16.06 4.72
N ARG A 8 2.05 16.05 5.22
CA ARG A 8 1.73 16.38 6.62
C ARG A 8 1.89 15.17 7.55
N GLY A 9 2.28 14.04 6.99
CA GLY A 9 2.56 12.79 7.67
C GLY A 9 1.40 12.30 8.53
N LEU A 10 1.75 11.68 9.64
CA LEU A 10 0.79 11.03 10.53
C LEU A 10 0.14 12.06 11.48
N SER A 11 -0.68 12.95 10.94
CA SER A 11 -1.42 13.97 11.71
C SER A 11 -2.84 13.50 12.09
N SER A 12 -3.50 12.69 11.25
CA SER A 12 -4.87 12.20 11.48
C SER A 12 -4.98 11.24 12.68
N HIS A 13 -5.93 11.54 13.58
CA HIS A 13 -6.22 10.70 14.73
C HIS A 13 -6.79 9.34 14.33
N GLY A 14 -7.62 9.32 13.28
CA GLY A 14 -8.17 8.08 12.71
C GLY A 14 -7.08 7.18 12.15
N THR A 15 -6.14 7.74 11.40
CA THR A 15 -5.02 6.99 10.82
C THR A 15 -4.06 6.45 11.90
N LYS A 16 -3.75 7.26 12.93
CA LYS A 16 -2.97 6.80 14.10
C LYS A 16 -3.62 5.59 14.76
N ARG A 17 -4.95 5.64 14.97
CA ARG A 17 -5.70 4.54 15.57
C ARG A 17 -5.66 3.27 14.72
N ALA A 18 -5.78 3.40 13.39
CA ALA A 18 -5.70 2.25 12.48
C ALA A 18 -4.33 1.58 12.53
N ILE A 19 -3.24 2.35 12.52
CA ILE A 19 -1.87 1.84 12.65
C ILE A 19 -1.69 1.12 13.98
N ARG A 20 -2.16 1.72 15.07
CA ARG A 20 -2.06 1.13 16.41
C ARG A 20 -2.80 -0.21 16.47
N HIS A 21 -4.02 -0.29 15.97
CA HIS A 21 -4.77 -1.55 15.95
C HIS A 21 -4.12 -2.61 15.04
N ALA A 22 -3.54 -2.22 13.89
CA ALA A 22 -2.79 -3.16 13.07
C ALA A 22 -1.56 -3.72 13.80
N HIS A 23 -0.85 -2.86 14.55
CA HIS A 23 0.27 -3.27 15.39
C HIS A 23 -0.16 -4.21 16.53
N GLU A 24 -1.24 -3.89 17.23
CA GLU A 24 -1.78 -4.71 18.33
C GLU A 24 -2.22 -6.11 17.87
N LEU A 25 -2.60 -6.26 16.60
CA LEU A 25 -3.03 -7.53 16.00
C LEU A 25 -1.90 -8.27 15.26
N ASP A 26 -0.66 -7.80 15.37
CA ASP A 26 0.50 -8.29 14.63
C ASP A 26 0.24 -8.39 13.11
N ARG A 27 -0.57 -7.47 12.58
CA ARG A 27 -0.89 -7.39 11.16
C ARG A 27 0.25 -6.65 10.46
N PRO A 28 0.85 -7.25 9.42
CA PRO A 28 1.87 -6.58 8.63
C PRO A 28 1.35 -5.26 8.09
N ARG A 29 2.18 -4.21 8.15
CA ARG A 29 1.80 -2.86 7.74
C ARG A 29 2.93 -2.15 7.02
N LEU A 30 2.57 -1.31 6.05
CA LEU A 30 3.47 -0.40 5.35
C LEU A 30 2.86 0.99 5.38
N VAL A 31 3.63 1.98 5.81
CA VAL A 31 3.24 3.39 5.84
C VAL A 31 4.07 4.12 4.78
N LEU A 32 3.37 4.84 3.91
CA LEU A 32 3.90 5.53 2.74
C LEU A 32 3.46 7.00 2.77
N ASP A 33 4.33 7.89 2.33
CA ASP A 33 4.06 9.31 2.13
C ASP A 33 4.03 9.58 0.62
N LEU A 34 2.84 9.90 0.11
CA LEU A 34 2.63 10.12 -1.32
C LEU A 34 3.38 11.35 -1.87
N GLY A 35 4.05 12.14 -1.03
CA GLY A 35 4.96 13.20 -1.44
C GLY A 35 6.40 12.74 -1.68
N GLU A 36 6.78 11.52 -1.30
CA GLU A 36 8.15 11.01 -1.43
C GLU A 36 8.36 10.18 -2.70
N GLU A 37 9.52 10.35 -3.33
CA GLU A 37 9.95 9.51 -4.44
C GLU A 37 10.31 8.09 -3.96
N GLY A 38 10.03 7.08 -4.77
CA GLY A 38 10.37 5.68 -4.48
C GLY A 38 9.33 4.87 -3.71
N ASP A 39 8.21 5.49 -3.30
CA ASP A 39 7.16 4.78 -2.55
C ASP A 39 6.42 3.70 -3.36
N ILE A 40 6.37 3.83 -4.68
CA ILE A 40 5.88 2.77 -5.57
C ILE A 40 6.79 1.53 -5.46
N ASP A 41 8.11 1.74 -5.45
CA ASP A 41 9.10 0.65 -5.44
C ASP A 41 9.17 -0.03 -4.07
N ARG A 42 8.66 0.60 -3.01
CA ARG A 42 8.41 -0.02 -1.70
C ARG A 42 7.08 -0.76 -1.65
N ALA A 43 6.02 -0.19 -2.23
CA ALA A 43 4.67 -0.74 -2.20
C ALA A 43 4.54 -2.04 -2.99
N VAL A 44 5.10 -2.09 -4.21
CA VAL A 44 5.01 -3.23 -5.11
C VAL A 44 5.55 -4.52 -4.48
N PRO A 45 6.80 -4.58 -3.98
CA PRO A 45 7.31 -5.80 -3.36
C PRO A 45 6.56 -6.14 -2.09
N TRP A 46 6.18 -5.15 -1.27
CA TRP A 46 5.40 -5.43 -0.06
C TRP A 46 4.04 -6.11 -0.36
N LEU A 47 3.38 -5.71 -1.45
CA LEU A 47 2.12 -6.31 -1.89
C LEU A 47 2.28 -7.66 -2.60
N SER A 48 3.41 -7.93 -3.24
CA SER A 48 3.62 -9.12 -4.08
C SER A 48 4.46 -10.23 -3.42
N ASP A 49 5.39 -9.88 -2.54
CA ASP A 49 6.30 -10.82 -1.86
C ASP A 49 5.73 -11.35 -0.54
N SER A 50 4.69 -10.70 -0.01
CA SER A 50 4.02 -11.20 1.17
C SER A 50 3.10 -12.36 0.79
N HIS A 51 3.05 -13.40 1.63
CA HIS A 51 1.97 -14.41 1.62
C HIS A 51 0.56 -13.76 1.69
N GLN A 52 0.49 -12.44 1.96
CA GLN A 52 -0.70 -11.60 1.94
C GLN A 52 -1.16 -11.19 0.53
N ALA A 53 -0.42 -11.44 -0.55
CA ALA A 53 -0.94 -11.28 -1.91
C ALA A 53 -2.19 -12.17 -2.15
N GLN A 54 -2.35 -13.24 -1.35
CA GLN A 54 -3.54 -14.09 -1.33
C GLN A 54 -4.66 -13.58 -0.39
N LEU A 55 -4.43 -12.50 0.35
CA LEU A 55 -5.34 -11.93 1.34
C LEU A 55 -5.82 -10.53 0.92
N ALA A 56 -7.03 -10.17 1.35
CA ALA A 56 -7.53 -8.81 1.15
C ALA A 56 -6.65 -7.79 1.89
N VAL A 57 -6.12 -6.81 1.16
CA VAL A 57 -5.31 -5.73 1.74
C VAL A 57 -6.19 -4.56 2.16
N CYS A 58 -6.15 -4.19 3.45
CA CYS A 58 -6.76 -2.95 3.93
C CYS A 58 -5.89 -1.74 3.56
N ILE A 59 -6.52 -0.71 3.00
CA ILE A 59 -5.93 0.61 2.75
C ILE A 59 -6.48 1.60 3.77
N ALA A 60 -5.60 2.37 4.41
CA ALA A 60 -5.96 3.42 5.34
C ALA A 60 -5.23 4.72 4.99
N GLY A 61 -5.69 5.84 5.56
CA GLY A 61 -5.14 7.17 5.35
C GLY A 61 -5.99 8.23 6.06
N PRO A 62 -5.59 9.50 6.04
CA PRO A 62 -6.42 10.60 6.50
C PRO A 62 -7.66 10.74 5.60
N ARG A 63 -8.74 11.31 6.13
CA ARG A 63 -9.88 11.72 5.29
C ARG A 63 -9.51 12.94 4.47
N GLU A 64 -10.22 13.18 3.36
CA GLU A 64 -10.06 14.39 2.54
C GLU A 64 -10.19 15.68 3.36
N SER A 65 -11.08 15.70 4.36
CA SER A 65 -11.26 16.84 5.27
C SER A 65 -10.08 17.07 6.23
N GLU A 66 -9.28 16.03 6.49
CA GLU A 66 -8.09 16.08 7.35
C GLU A 66 -6.83 16.34 6.54
N ALA A 67 -6.80 15.85 5.29
CA ALA A 67 -5.73 16.07 4.34
C ALA A 67 -6.29 16.37 2.92
N PRO A 68 -6.65 17.62 2.61
CA PRO A 68 -7.12 17.98 1.27
C PRO A 68 -6.09 17.63 0.20
N GLY A 69 -6.54 17.01 -0.88
CA GLY A 69 -5.73 16.50 -1.98
C GLY A 69 -5.33 15.02 -1.85
N ILE A 70 -5.52 14.38 -0.68
CA ILE A 70 -5.06 13.00 -0.47
C ILE A 70 -5.73 12.01 -1.43
N TYR A 71 -7.03 12.17 -1.73
CA TYR A 71 -7.70 11.29 -2.68
C TYR A 71 -7.12 11.42 -4.09
N ALA A 72 -6.84 12.65 -4.52
CA ALA A 72 -6.28 12.96 -5.82
C ALA A 72 -4.85 12.42 -5.97
N ALA A 73 -4.06 12.41 -4.89
CA ALA A 73 -2.72 11.81 -4.87
C ALA A 73 -2.77 10.27 -4.78
N ALA A 74 -3.64 9.70 -3.94
CA ALA A 74 -3.71 8.27 -3.70
C ALA A 74 -4.21 7.48 -4.91
N THR A 75 -5.14 8.04 -5.68
CA THR A 75 -5.73 7.36 -6.84
C THR A 75 -4.70 6.95 -7.91
N PRO A 76 -3.90 7.88 -8.49
CA PRO A 76 -2.89 7.51 -9.49
C PRO A 76 -1.79 6.64 -8.90
N PHE A 77 -1.40 6.86 -7.64
CA PHE A 77 -0.45 6.01 -6.92
C PHE A 77 -0.92 4.56 -6.85
N LEU A 78 -2.14 4.32 -6.35
CA LEU A 78 -2.70 2.98 -6.21
C LEU A 78 -2.87 2.28 -7.57
N ARG A 79 -3.27 3.02 -8.61
CA ARG A 79 -3.32 2.46 -9.97
C ARG A 79 -1.96 1.95 -10.41
N ALA A 80 -0.92 2.80 -10.31
CA ALA A 80 0.44 2.44 -10.72
C ALA A 80 0.97 1.22 -9.94
N VAL A 81 0.75 1.18 -8.62
CA VAL A 81 1.16 0.06 -7.77
C VAL A 81 0.43 -1.23 -8.15
N LEU A 82 -0.90 -1.20 -8.28
CA LEU A 82 -1.69 -2.40 -8.59
C LEU A 82 -1.40 -2.94 -9.99
N ASP A 83 -1.12 -2.07 -10.97
CA ASP A 83 -0.75 -2.51 -12.31
C ASP A 83 0.62 -3.18 -12.32
N ARG A 84 1.61 -2.66 -11.59
CA ARG A 84 2.93 -3.30 -11.42
C ARG A 84 2.86 -4.63 -10.67
N VAL A 85 2.03 -4.73 -9.63
CA VAL A 85 1.80 -5.99 -8.90
C VAL A 85 1.23 -7.05 -9.84
N LYS A 86 0.20 -6.72 -10.62
CA LYS A 86 -0.38 -7.65 -11.62
C LYS A 86 0.63 -8.12 -12.66
N LEU A 87 1.53 -7.25 -13.11
CA LEU A 87 2.56 -7.63 -14.06
C LEU A 87 3.52 -8.66 -13.45
N ARG A 88 4.00 -8.39 -12.23
CA ARG A 88 4.91 -9.28 -11.51
C ARG A 88 4.29 -10.65 -11.21
N GLU A 89 3.01 -10.69 -10.85
CA GLU A 89 2.28 -11.95 -10.65
C GLU A 89 2.21 -12.80 -11.93
N ARG A 90 1.99 -12.18 -13.10
CA ARG A 90 1.97 -12.88 -14.39
C ARG A 90 3.33 -13.44 -14.75
N GLU A 91 4.39 -12.67 -14.53
CA GLU A 91 5.77 -13.11 -14.75
C GLU A 91 6.11 -14.33 -13.89
N ASN A 92 5.75 -14.29 -12.59
CA ASN A 92 5.94 -15.40 -11.67
C ASN A 92 5.18 -16.67 -12.10
N GLN A 93 3.94 -16.53 -12.58
CA GLN A 93 3.13 -17.64 -13.09
C GLN A 93 3.69 -18.25 -14.38
N ASN A 94 4.25 -17.42 -15.26
CA ASN A 94 4.85 -17.88 -16.52
C ASN A 94 6.15 -18.65 -16.27
N ALA A 95 7.00 -18.17 -15.35
CA ALA A 95 8.23 -18.86 -14.95
C ALA A 95 7.92 -20.26 -14.39
N GLN A 96 6.94 -20.38 -13.49
CA GLN A 96 6.53 -21.67 -12.91
C GLN A 96 5.95 -22.68 -13.92
N LYS A 97 5.50 -22.22 -15.10
CA LYS A 97 4.98 -23.09 -16.17
C LYS A 97 6.07 -23.57 -17.13
N GLN A 98 7.23 -22.91 -17.19
CA GLN A 98 8.36 -23.32 -18.03
C GLN A 98 9.23 -24.40 -17.37
N ASP A 99 9.20 -24.50 -16.04
CA ASP A 99 9.93 -25.51 -15.27
C ASP A 99 9.12 -26.82 -15.04
N LYS A 100 7.96 -26.97 -15.69
CA LYS A 100 7.08 -28.16 -15.64
C LYS A 100 6.93 -28.78 -17.02
#